data_AF-A0A832TP94-F1
#
_entry.id   AF-A0A832TP94-F1
#
_cell.length_a   1.000
_cell.length_b   1.000
_cell.length_c   1.000
_cell.angle_alpha   90.00
_cell.angle_beta   90.00
_cell.angle_gamma   90.00
#
_symmetry.space_group_name_H-M   'P 1'
#
loop_
_entity.id
_entity.type
_entity.pdbx_description
1 polymer ?
#
loop_
_entity_poly.entity_id
_entity_poly.type
_entity_poly.pdbx_seq_one_letter_code
_entity_poly.pdbx_strand_id
1 'polypeptide(L)'
;MYSKIIGIDIGGANTKLASSDGTVVELHYLPLWKNTRLPEVLKEISQRLNPEKVAVVMTGELADCFENKEQGIRFIKETVNSAFGPENVSYINSQGRFQSETDSLRELAAANWAASARLIGKEIGDCIFVDVGSTTSDIIPIISGEHRAGYTDFERLLRSELVYAGTLRTNLAALLEKVNLEKGVCRTSSELFATTADAYLILGKIDESMYTCETADGAGRTKIDSMRRIARLVCADLSEVGEQEIYEIAEQVKEKQVSTLAEAISEVAKRNGLKKVAAAGLGEFMIAEAAERLGLECISVAGHWGEEVSKVFPAYAAARLLETETSRN
;
A
#
# COMPACT_ATOMS: atom_id res chain seq x y z
N MET A 1 -12.39 20.42 25.55
CA MET A 1 -11.33 19.41 25.47
C MET A 1 -11.43 18.83 24.07
N TYR A 2 -10.36 18.88 23.26
CA TYR A 2 -10.40 18.21 21.96
C TYR A 2 -10.36 16.70 22.23
N SER A 3 -11.43 16.01 21.83
CA SER A 3 -11.51 14.56 21.92
C SER A 3 -10.36 13.93 21.14
N LYS A 4 -9.45 13.24 21.84
CA LYS A 4 -8.26 12.66 21.21
C LYS A 4 -8.60 11.29 20.64
N ILE A 5 -9.18 11.28 19.44
CA ILE A 5 -9.47 10.07 18.67
C ILE A 5 -8.24 9.69 17.85
N ILE A 6 -7.80 8.45 18.00
CA ILE A 6 -6.70 7.88 17.22
C ILE A 6 -7.21 6.71 16.36
N GLY A 7 -6.49 6.45 15.28
CA GLY A 7 -6.65 5.27 14.46
C GLY A 7 -5.35 4.48 14.43
N ILE A 8 -5.47 3.15 14.36
CA ILE A 8 -4.36 2.21 14.33
C ILE A 8 -4.60 1.22 13.19
N ASP A 9 -3.67 1.12 12.25
CA ASP A 9 -3.62 0.05 11.24
C ASP A 9 -2.55 -0.97 11.65
N ILE A 10 -2.99 -2.16 12.05
CA ILE A 10 -2.13 -3.27 12.48
C ILE A 10 -1.91 -4.18 11.29
N GLY A 11 -0.80 -3.95 10.58
CA GLY A 11 -0.33 -4.80 9.50
C GLY A 11 0.57 -5.93 9.96
N GLY A 12 0.96 -6.80 9.03
CA GLY A 12 1.80 -7.95 9.36
C GLY A 12 3.19 -7.56 9.86
N ALA A 13 3.81 -6.56 9.21
CA ALA A 13 5.17 -6.10 9.51
C ALA A 13 5.21 -4.76 10.26
N ASN A 14 4.25 -3.89 9.97
CA ASN A 14 4.22 -2.50 10.42
C ASN A 14 2.89 -2.20 11.07
N THR A 15 2.92 -1.40 12.14
CA THR A 15 1.75 -0.79 12.75
C THR A 15 1.81 0.71 12.52
N LYS A 16 0.72 1.28 12.00
CA LYS A 16 0.61 2.70 11.69
C LYS A 16 -0.37 3.33 12.67
N LEU A 17 -0.07 4.53 13.14
CA LEU A 17 -0.91 5.28 14.07
C LEU A 17 -1.10 6.70 13.54
N ALA A 18 -2.33 7.21 13.63
CA ALA A 18 -2.62 8.60 13.35
C ALA A 18 -3.73 9.14 14.27
N SER A 19 -3.69 10.42 14.62
CA SER A 19 -4.83 11.11 15.22
C SER A 19 -5.79 11.67 14.15
N SER A 20 -7.07 11.81 14.51
CA SER A 20 -8.11 12.38 13.64
C SER A 20 -7.85 13.83 13.21
N ASP A 21 -7.08 14.59 13.98
CA ASP A 21 -6.62 15.95 13.63
C ASP A 21 -5.30 15.96 12.85
N GLY A 22 -4.68 14.80 12.62
CA GLY A 22 -3.41 14.66 11.91
C GLY A 22 -2.17 15.13 12.69
N THR A 23 -2.29 15.51 13.96
CA THR A 23 -1.16 16.01 14.77
C THR A 23 -0.23 14.92 15.28
N VAL A 24 -0.73 13.68 15.39
CA VAL A 24 0.06 12.49 15.72
C VAL A 24 0.09 11.60 14.51
N VAL A 25 1.29 11.26 14.04
CA VAL A 25 1.55 10.33 12.95
C VAL A 25 2.77 9.49 13.33
N GLU A 26 2.61 8.18 13.42
CA GLU A 26 3.68 7.27 13.81
C GLU A 26 3.65 5.98 12.97
N LEU A 27 4.84 5.52 12.57
CA LEU A 27 5.06 4.26 11.88
C LEU A 27 5.99 3.39 12.71
N HIS A 28 5.50 2.23 13.15
CA HIS A 28 6.21 1.30 14.00
C HIS A 28 6.49 0.00 13.24
N TYR A 29 7.75 -0.42 13.15
CA TYR A 29 8.11 -1.74 12.61
C TYR A 29 7.91 -2.81 13.70
N LEU A 30 6.80 -3.54 13.61
CA LEU A 30 6.34 -4.53 14.59
C LEU A 30 5.90 -5.83 13.89
N PRO A 31 6.85 -6.63 13.37
CA PRO A 31 6.53 -7.87 12.69
C PRO A 31 5.86 -8.89 13.62
N LEU A 32 4.62 -9.27 13.28
CA LEU A 32 3.80 -10.19 14.08
C LEU A 32 4.44 -11.58 14.22
N TRP A 33 5.22 -12.00 13.22
CA TRP A 33 5.84 -13.33 13.17
C TRP A 33 7.21 -13.44 13.86
N LYS A 34 7.69 -12.39 14.52
CA LYS A 34 9.03 -12.36 15.16
C LYS A 34 8.97 -11.95 16.63
N ASN A 35 8.35 -12.76 17.51
CA ASN A 35 8.18 -12.46 18.94
C ASN A 35 7.72 -11.00 19.13
N THR A 36 6.55 -10.70 18.56
CA THR A 36 6.09 -9.32 18.38
C THR A 36 6.03 -8.55 19.70
N ARG A 37 6.48 -7.28 19.66
CA ARG A 37 6.35 -6.32 20.75
C ARG A 37 5.04 -5.52 20.71
N LEU A 38 4.08 -5.97 19.89
CA LEU A 38 2.81 -5.27 19.71
C LEU A 38 2.08 -5.01 21.05
N PRO A 39 1.94 -5.98 21.98
CA PRO A 39 1.25 -5.73 23.25
C PRO A 39 1.90 -4.61 24.08
N GLU A 40 3.24 -4.61 24.17
CA GLU A 40 3.99 -3.61 24.92
C GLU A 40 3.84 -2.23 24.29
N VAL A 41 4.01 -2.14 22.97
CA VAL A 41 3.95 -0.86 22.26
C VAL A 41 2.54 -0.27 22.28
N LEU A 42 1.48 -1.08 22.14
CA LEU A 42 0.11 -0.57 22.27
C LEU A 42 -0.19 -0.07 23.68
N LYS A 43 0.34 -0.73 24.71
CA LYS A 43 0.22 -0.25 26.10
C LYS A 43 0.98 1.07 26.32
N GLU A 44 2.18 1.19 25.79
CA GLU A 44 2.97 2.44 25.83
C GLU A 44 2.23 3.58 25.11
N ILE A 45 1.65 3.32 23.93
CA ILE A 45 0.82 4.27 23.18
C ILE A 45 -0.40 4.68 24.01
N SER A 46 -1.12 3.73 24.60
CA SER A 46 -2.30 3.98 25.43
C SER A 46 -1.95 4.89 26.62
N GLN A 47 -0.87 4.60 27.34
CA GLN A 47 -0.42 5.40 28.48
C GLN A 47 0.05 6.80 28.09
N ARG A 48 0.81 6.90 26.99
CA ARG A 48 1.38 8.16 26.51
C ARG A 48 0.33 9.08 25.91
N LEU A 49 -0.58 8.54 25.11
CA LEU A 49 -1.56 9.33 24.38
C LEU A 49 -2.86 9.51 25.15
N ASN A 50 -3.25 8.55 25.99
CA ASN A 50 -4.53 8.48 26.71
C ASN A 50 -5.73 8.87 25.82
N PRO A 51 -5.97 8.14 24.70
CA PRO A 51 -7.01 8.49 23.75
C PRO A 51 -8.40 8.24 24.32
N GLU A 52 -9.39 9.02 23.86
CA GLU A 52 -10.80 8.81 24.25
C GLU A 52 -11.44 7.65 23.49
N LYS A 53 -11.12 7.52 22.20
CA LYS A 53 -11.57 6.44 21.33
C LYS A 53 -10.47 6.03 20.36
N VAL A 54 -10.52 4.76 19.95
CA VAL A 54 -9.54 4.12 19.07
C VAL A 54 -10.27 3.44 17.92
N ALA A 55 -9.99 3.85 16.69
CA ALA A 55 -10.39 3.11 15.49
C ALA A 55 -9.31 2.11 15.11
N VAL A 56 -9.68 0.88 14.77
CA VAL A 56 -8.71 -0.15 14.36
C VAL A 56 -9.04 -0.73 13.00
N VAL A 57 -8.03 -0.74 12.13
CA VAL A 57 -7.99 -1.53 10.90
C VAL A 57 -6.94 -2.61 11.11
N MET A 58 -7.21 -3.83 10.64
CA MET A 58 -6.25 -4.93 10.72
C MET A 58 -6.01 -5.50 9.33
N THR A 59 -4.74 -5.68 9.00
CA THR A 59 -4.25 -6.25 7.74
C THR A 59 -3.16 -7.30 7.96
N GLY A 60 -2.76 -7.52 9.22
CA GLY A 60 -1.76 -8.49 9.65
C GLY A 60 -2.33 -9.83 10.11
N GLU A 61 -3.63 -10.07 9.97
CA GLU A 61 -4.29 -11.28 10.50
C GLU A 61 -3.87 -12.59 9.80
N LEU A 62 -3.18 -12.49 8.67
CA LEU A 62 -2.60 -13.60 7.92
C LEU A 62 -1.07 -13.73 8.10
N ALA A 63 -0.48 -13.06 9.10
CA ALA A 63 0.94 -13.23 9.37
C ALA A 63 1.29 -14.71 9.64
N ASP A 64 2.47 -15.14 9.17
CA ASP A 64 2.92 -16.56 9.17
C ASP A 64 2.92 -17.25 10.54
N CYS A 65 2.83 -16.49 11.64
CA CYS A 65 2.73 -17.03 12.99
C CYS A 65 1.33 -17.55 13.35
N PHE A 66 0.30 -17.24 12.55
CA PHE A 66 -1.06 -17.70 12.79
C PHE A 66 -1.39 -18.91 11.93
N GLU A 67 -1.93 -19.97 12.56
CA GLU A 67 -2.44 -21.17 11.91
C GLU A 67 -3.56 -20.87 10.92
N ASN A 68 -4.35 -19.84 11.22
CA ASN A 68 -5.43 -19.37 10.36
C ASN A 68 -5.80 -17.91 10.68
N LYS A 69 -6.56 -17.34 9.75
CA LYS A 69 -7.05 -15.96 9.79
C LYS A 69 -7.79 -15.60 11.08
N GLU A 70 -8.59 -16.53 11.61
CA GLU A 70 -9.40 -16.28 12.82
C GLU A 70 -8.52 -16.14 14.06
N GLN A 71 -7.44 -16.93 14.15
CA GLN A 71 -6.45 -16.80 15.22
C GLN A 71 -5.78 -15.42 15.18
N GLY A 72 -5.38 -14.94 14.00
CA GLY A 72 -4.78 -13.62 13.85
C GLY A 72 -5.72 -12.48 14.27
N ILE A 73 -6.99 -12.53 13.84
CA ILE A 73 -8.02 -11.56 14.24
C ILE A 73 -8.18 -11.55 15.77
N ARG A 74 -8.29 -12.73 16.40
CA ARG A 74 -8.46 -12.84 17.85
C ARG A 74 -7.26 -12.27 18.60
N PHE A 75 -6.05 -12.63 18.20
CA PHE A 75 -4.82 -12.12 18.80
C PHE A 75 -4.76 -10.58 18.75
N ILE A 76 -5.00 -10.00 17.57
CA ILE A 76 -4.96 -8.55 17.39
C ILE A 76 -6.03 -7.87 18.26
N LYS A 77 -7.27 -8.38 18.22
CA LYS A 77 -8.41 -7.82 18.98
C LYS A 77 -8.19 -7.90 20.49
N GLU A 78 -7.71 -9.02 21.01
CA GLU A 78 -7.39 -9.19 22.42
C GLU A 78 -6.26 -8.23 22.85
N THR A 79 -5.22 -8.09 22.03
CA THR A 79 -4.08 -7.22 22.32
C THR A 79 -4.51 -5.74 22.37
N VAL A 80 -5.26 -5.29 21.39
CA VAL A 80 -5.79 -3.92 21.32
C VAL A 80 -6.76 -3.66 22.49
N ASN A 81 -7.74 -4.54 22.72
CA ASN A 81 -8.72 -4.36 23.78
C ASN A 81 -8.06 -4.33 25.17
N SER A 82 -7.01 -5.12 25.38
CA SER A 82 -6.24 -5.11 26.64
C SER A 82 -5.49 -3.80 26.85
N ALA A 83 -5.08 -3.11 25.78
CA ALA A 83 -4.33 -1.86 25.86
C ALA A 83 -5.25 -0.62 26.03
N PHE A 84 -6.42 -0.61 25.40
CA PHE A 84 -7.27 0.60 25.30
C PHE A 84 -8.64 0.49 25.99
N GLY A 85 -9.03 -0.70 26.45
CA GLY A 85 -10.38 -0.99 26.96
C GLY A 85 -11.36 -1.25 25.82
N PRO A 86 -12.06 -2.41 25.79
CA PRO A 86 -12.92 -2.80 24.67
C PRO A 86 -14.05 -1.79 24.37
N GLU A 87 -14.52 -1.04 25.37
CA GLU A 87 -15.56 0.00 25.24
C GLU A 87 -15.10 1.25 24.49
N ASN A 88 -13.77 1.44 24.33
CA ASN A 88 -13.17 2.57 23.65
C ASN A 88 -12.68 2.23 22.24
N VAL A 89 -12.78 0.97 21.83
CA VAL A 89 -12.24 0.48 20.56
C VAL A 89 -13.35 0.19 19.57
N SER A 90 -13.20 0.69 18.35
CA SER A 90 -14.10 0.43 17.23
C SER A 90 -13.30 -0.15 16.06
N TYR A 91 -13.68 -1.35 15.63
CA TYR A 91 -12.99 -2.06 14.55
C TYR A 91 -13.67 -1.79 13.21
N ILE A 92 -12.89 -1.58 12.16
CA ILE A 92 -13.40 -1.40 10.80
C ILE A 92 -13.42 -2.75 10.08
N ASN A 93 -14.55 -3.07 9.45
CA ASN A 93 -14.72 -4.26 8.63
C ASN A 93 -14.26 -4.06 7.18
N SER A 94 -14.29 -5.13 6.38
CA SER A 94 -13.91 -5.10 4.96
C SER A 94 -14.72 -4.15 4.07
N GLN A 95 -15.86 -3.65 4.55
CA GLN A 95 -16.67 -2.64 3.85
C GLN A 95 -16.28 -1.19 4.22
N GLY A 96 -15.28 -1.01 5.08
CA GLY A 96 -14.91 0.32 5.60
C GLY A 96 -15.92 0.89 6.59
N ARG A 97 -16.73 0.03 7.24
CA ARG A 97 -17.73 0.40 8.25
C ARG A 97 -17.28 -0.10 9.63
N PHE A 98 -17.67 0.58 10.69
CA PHE A 98 -17.42 0.08 12.04
C PHE A 98 -18.27 -1.16 12.33
N GLN A 99 -17.64 -2.14 12.97
CA GLN A 99 -18.24 -3.42 13.31
C GLN A 99 -19.44 -3.22 14.24
N SER A 100 -20.56 -3.85 13.89
CA SER A 100 -21.70 -4.01 14.80
C SER A 100 -21.54 -5.25 15.69
N GLU A 101 -22.26 -5.33 16.81
CA GLU A 101 -22.25 -6.54 17.66
C GLU A 101 -22.67 -7.82 16.91
N THR A 102 -23.39 -7.68 15.80
CA THR A 102 -23.89 -8.79 14.99
C THR A 102 -22.92 -9.27 13.90
N ASP A 103 -21.83 -8.55 13.65
CA ASP A 103 -20.92 -8.87 12.55
C ASP A 103 -19.98 -10.03 12.93
N SER A 104 -19.74 -10.91 11.95
CA SER A 104 -18.77 -12.00 12.09
C SER A 104 -17.35 -11.48 12.31
N LEU A 105 -16.56 -12.15 13.15
CA LEU A 105 -15.13 -11.85 13.28
C LEU A 105 -14.40 -11.91 11.93
N ARG A 106 -14.85 -12.75 10.99
CA ARG A 106 -14.23 -12.89 9.67
C ARG A 106 -14.34 -11.62 8.82
N GLU A 107 -15.31 -10.76 9.11
CA GLU A 107 -15.52 -9.49 8.40
C GLU A 107 -14.55 -8.40 8.86
N LEU A 108 -13.90 -8.56 10.03
CA LEU A 108 -12.90 -7.62 10.55
C LEU A 108 -11.58 -7.65 9.81
N ALA A 109 -11.32 -8.71 9.07
CA ALA A 109 -10.20 -8.74 8.17
C ALA A 109 -10.48 -7.83 6.99
N ALA A 110 -10.24 -6.56 7.25
CA ALA A 110 -10.38 -5.50 6.30
C ALA A 110 -9.26 -5.62 5.28
N ALA A 111 -9.58 -5.25 4.05
CA ALA A 111 -8.50 -4.91 3.14
C ALA A 111 -7.82 -3.63 3.64
N ASN A 112 -6.51 -3.54 3.46
CA ASN A 112 -5.67 -2.36 3.79
C ASN A 112 -6.21 -1.03 3.28
N TRP A 113 -7.02 -1.07 2.22
CA TRP A 113 -7.61 0.09 1.57
C TRP A 113 -9.04 0.41 2.04
N ALA A 114 -9.70 -0.41 2.87
CA ALA A 114 -11.15 -0.26 3.14
C ALA A 114 -11.49 1.06 3.86
N ALA A 115 -10.77 1.40 4.93
CA ALA A 115 -10.94 2.67 5.63
C ALA A 115 -10.58 3.87 4.73
N SER A 116 -9.45 3.77 4.02
CA SER A 116 -8.98 4.78 3.07
C SER A 116 -10.02 5.07 1.98
N ALA A 117 -10.56 4.02 1.35
CA ALA A 117 -11.58 4.14 0.32
C ALA A 117 -12.86 4.80 0.85
N ARG A 118 -13.26 4.47 2.08
CA ARG A 118 -14.43 5.09 2.72
C ARG A 118 -14.24 6.59 3.00
N LEU A 119 -13.06 6.98 3.52
CA LEU A 119 -12.75 8.39 3.75
C LEU A 119 -12.68 9.16 2.42
N ILE A 120 -11.95 8.62 1.44
CA ILE A 120 -11.84 9.20 0.10
C ILE A 120 -13.23 9.38 -0.52
N GLY A 121 -14.09 8.36 -0.48
CA GLY A 121 -15.44 8.46 -1.04
C GLY A 121 -16.30 9.53 -0.38
N LYS A 122 -16.04 9.85 0.89
CA LYS A 122 -16.77 10.87 1.64
C LYS A 122 -16.27 12.29 1.36
N GLU A 123 -14.96 12.47 1.17
CA GLU A 123 -14.35 13.81 0.99
C GLU A 123 -14.13 14.17 -0.50
N ILE A 124 -13.80 13.20 -1.35
CA ILE A 124 -13.52 13.37 -2.78
C ILE A 124 -14.74 13.02 -3.67
N GLY A 125 -15.59 12.10 -3.21
CA GLY A 125 -16.74 11.59 -3.97
C GLY A 125 -16.40 10.41 -4.88
N ASP A 126 -17.10 10.29 -6.00
CA ASP A 126 -16.96 9.16 -6.93
C ASP A 126 -15.59 9.22 -7.65
N CYS A 127 -14.75 8.22 -7.40
CA CYS A 127 -13.40 8.13 -7.97
C CYS A 127 -12.88 6.68 -7.92
N ILE A 128 -11.69 6.47 -8.48
CA ILE A 128 -10.91 5.25 -8.29
C ILE A 128 -9.82 5.58 -7.28
N PHE A 129 -9.79 4.88 -6.15
CA PHE A 129 -8.65 4.95 -5.25
C PHE A 129 -7.58 3.98 -5.74
N VAL A 130 -6.40 4.49 -6.07
CA VAL A 130 -5.27 3.69 -6.53
C VAL A 130 -4.13 3.84 -5.52
N ASP A 131 -3.71 2.72 -4.93
CA ASP A 131 -2.60 2.65 -3.98
C ASP A 131 -1.53 1.72 -4.51
N VAL A 132 -0.36 2.26 -4.84
CA VAL A 132 0.78 1.48 -5.32
C VAL A 132 1.81 1.36 -4.20
N GLY A 133 1.81 0.20 -3.55
CA GLY A 133 2.73 -0.15 -2.50
C GLY A 133 4.08 -0.67 -3.02
N SER A 134 4.80 -1.37 -2.14
CA SER A 134 6.08 -1.99 -2.49
C SER A 134 5.93 -3.22 -3.39
N THR A 135 4.79 -3.91 -3.33
CA THR A 135 4.57 -5.23 -3.98
C THR A 135 3.38 -5.24 -4.92
N THR A 136 2.30 -4.55 -4.56
CA THR A 136 1.02 -4.58 -5.26
C THR A 136 0.54 -3.18 -5.59
N SER A 137 -0.37 -3.12 -6.58
CA SER A 137 -1.15 -1.94 -6.93
C SER A 137 -2.64 -2.26 -6.73
N ASP A 138 -3.27 -1.62 -5.76
CA ASP A 138 -4.71 -1.75 -5.48
C ASP A 138 -5.48 -0.70 -6.29
N ILE A 139 -6.55 -1.10 -7.00
CA ILE A 139 -7.33 -0.21 -7.88
C ILE A 139 -8.81 -0.35 -7.51
N ILE A 140 -9.28 0.56 -6.66
CA ILE A 140 -10.53 0.41 -5.92
C ILE A 140 -11.57 1.42 -6.44
N PRO A 141 -12.60 0.98 -7.18
CA PRO A 141 -13.68 1.87 -7.59
C PRO A 141 -14.51 2.29 -6.38
N ILE A 142 -14.81 3.58 -6.26
CA ILE A 142 -15.62 4.18 -5.20
C ILE A 142 -16.81 4.90 -5.84
N ILE A 143 -18.03 4.53 -5.43
CA ILE A 143 -19.29 5.07 -5.95
C ILE A 143 -20.24 5.34 -4.78
N SER A 144 -20.75 6.57 -4.70
CA SER A 144 -21.63 7.05 -3.64
C SER A 144 -21.04 6.85 -2.24
N GLY A 145 -19.73 7.08 -2.12
CA GLY A 145 -19.00 6.98 -0.86
C GLY A 145 -18.66 5.55 -0.40
N GLU A 146 -18.91 4.54 -1.22
CA GLU A 146 -18.64 3.13 -0.92
C GLU A 146 -17.75 2.50 -1.99
N HIS A 147 -16.85 1.60 -1.60
CA HIS A 147 -16.09 0.85 -2.59
C HIS A 147 -16.98 -0.19 -3.30
N ARG A 148 -16.64 -0.49 -4.55
CA ARG A 148 -17.29 -1.53 -5.38
C ARG A 148 -16.32 -2.65 -5.79
N ALA A 149 -15.13 -2.70 -5.19
CA ALA A 149 -14.14 -3.74 -5.42
C ALA A 149 -14.63 -5.15 -5.03
N GLY A 150 -14.04 -6.18 -5.62
CA GLY A 150 -14.20 -7.58 -5.23
C GLY A 150 -13.77 -7.82 -3.78
N TYR A 151 -14.38 -8.83 -3.15
CA TYR A 151 -14.15 -9.15 -1.73
C TYR A 151 -12.93 -10.04 -1.52
N THR A 152 -12.49 -10.74 -2.57
CA THR A 152 -11.30 -11.59 -2.54
C THR A 152 -10.26 -11.10 -3.53
N ASP A 153 -8.97 -11.35 -3.25
CA ASP A 153 -7.91 -11.01 -4.20
C ASP A 153 -8.07 -11.72 -5.54
N PHE A 154 -8.62 -12.94 -5.55
CA PHE A 154 -8.96 -13.65 -6.79
C PHE A 154 -9.96 -12.89 -7.64
N GLU A 155 -11.08 -12.43 -7.04
CA GLU A 155 -12.06 -11.58 -7.74
C GLU A 155 -11.44 -10.27 -8.22
N ARG A 156 -10.59 -9.65 -7.39
CA ARG A 156 -9.93 -8.38 -7.72
C ARG A 156 -8.96 -8.54 -8.89
N LEU A 157 -8.20 -9.63 -8.93
CA LEU A 157 -7.34 -9.99 -10.08
C LEU A 157 -8.16 -10.17 -11.36
N LEU A 158 -9.28 -10.91 -11.30
CA LEU A 158 -10.19 -11.09 -12.45
C LEU A 158 -10.81 -9.77 -12.95
N ARG A 159 -10.86 -8.76 -12.08
CA ARG A 159 -11.54 -7.49 -12.32
C ARG A 159 -10.58 -6.33 -12.58
N SER A 160 -9.26 -6.57 -12.61
CA SER A 160 -8.22 -5.54 -12.74
C SER A 160 -8.22 -4.52 -11.58
N GLU A 161 -8.68 -4.95 -10.41
CA GLU A 161 -8.75 -4.19 -9.16
C GLU A 161 -7.54 -4.46 -8.22
N LEU A 162 -6.67 -5.38 -8.66
CA LEU A 162 -5.40 -5.72 -8.04
C LEU A 162 -4.42 -6.09 -9.15
N VAL A 163 -3.24 -5.45 -9.17
CA VAL A 163 -2.11 -5.82 -10.03
C VAL A 163 -0.93 -6.18 -9.14
N TYR A 164 -0.32 -7.35 -9.37
CA TYR A 164 0.84 -7.83 -8.61
C TYR A 164 2.17 -7.22 -9.07
N ALA A 165 2.18 -5.90 -9.16
CA ALA A 165 3.34 -5.10 -9.46
C ALA A 165 3.37 -3.90 -8.51
N GLY A 166 4.51 -3.64 -7.89
CA GLY A 166 4.69 -2.54 -6.96
C GLY A 166 5.99 -1.79 -7.23
N THR A 167 6.28 -0.82 -6.38
CA THR A 167 7.42 0.08 -6.56
C THR A 167 8.76 -0.61 -6.25
N LEU A 168 8.80 -1.59 -5.34
CA LEU A 168 10.09 -2.10 -4.84
C LEU A 168 10.39 -3.56 -5.19
N ARG A 169 9.42 -4.47 -5.03
CA ARG A 169 9.69 -5.91 -4.89
C ARG A 169 9.44 -6.73 -6.14
N THR A 170 8.95 -6.13 -7.21
CA THR A 170 8.57 -6.88 -8.41
C THR A 170 9.81 -7.31 -9.19
N ASN A 171 9.93 -8.61 -9.47
CA ASN A 171 11.00 -9.15 -10.31
C ASN A 171 10.91 -8.55 -11.72
N LEU A 172 12.00 -7.97 -12.23
CA LEU A 172 12.01 -7.39 -13.58
C LEU A 172 11.71 -8.41 -14.67
N ALA A 173 12.09 -9.67 -14.47
CA ALA A 173 11.79 -10.77 -15.40
C ALA A 173 10.28 -11.05 -15.53
N ALA A 174 9.47 -10.71 -14.52
CA ALA A 174 8.01 -10.82 -14.58
C ALA A 174 7.36 -9.70 -15.41
N LEU A 175 8.07 -8.60 -15.64
CA LEU A 175 7.59 -7.45 -16.40
C LEU A 175 8.04 -7.51 -17.86
N LEU A 176 9.30 -7.88 -18.09
CA LEU A 176 9.96 -7.81 -19.38
C LEU A 176 10.46 -9.20 -19.80
N GLU A 177 9.84 -9.79 -20.83
CA GLU A 177 10.36 -11.00 -21.50
C GLU A 177 11.59 -10.66 -22.38
N LYS A 178 11.62 -9.43 -22.89
CA LYS A 178 12.66 -8.90 -23.77
C LYS A 178 12.90 -7.43 -23.47
N VAL A 179 14.12 -6.98 -23.76
CA VAL A 179 14.54 -5.59 -23.72
C VAL A 179 15.13 -5.19 -25.06
N ASN A 180 14.91 -3.94 -25.45
CA ASN A 180 15.58 -3.31 -26.58
C ASN A 180 16.87 -2.68 -26.08
N LEU A 181 17.99 -3.04 -26.70
CA LEU A 181 19.31 -2.45 -26.49
C LEU A 181 19.82 -1.90 -27.82
N GLU A 182 20.87 -1.09 -27.79
CA GLU A 182 21.52 -0.59 -29.03
C GLU A 182 21.91 -1.72 -29.99
N LYS A 183 22.38 -2.84 -29.42
CA LYS A 183 22.80 -4.04 -30.17
C LYS A 183 21.64 -4.88 -30.72
N GLY A 184 20.39 -4.56 -30.34
CA GLY A 184 19.18 -5.25 -30.77
C GLY A 184 18.30 -5.73 -29.62
N VAL A 185 17.34 -6.59 -29.95
CA VAL A 185 16.38 -7.16 -28.98
C VAL A 185 17.03 -8.32 -28.23
N CYS A 186 17.12 -8.22 -26.91
CA CYS A 186 17.67 -9.25 -26.02
C CYS A 186 16.57 -9.89 -25.18
N ARG A 187 16.63 -11.21 -24.97
CA ARG A 187 15.74 -11.90 -24.00
C ARG A 187 16.28 -11.72 -22.60
N THR A 188 15.38 -11.61 -21.63
CA THR A 188 15.74 -11.55 -20.22
C THR A 188 15.88 -12.94 -19.61
N SER A 189 16.73 -13.06 -18.59
CA SER A 189 16.75 -14.21 -17.69
C SER A 189 15.50 -14.24 -16.83
N SER A 190 15.01 -15.43 -16.48
CA SER A 190 13.90 -15.63 -15.54
C SER A 190 14.32 -15.51 -14.06
N GLU A 191 15.63 -15.54 -13.79
CA GLU A 191 16.19 -15.48 -12.43
C GLU A 191 15.86 -14.16 -11.72
N LEU A 192 15.76 -14.20 -10.40
CA LEU A 192 15.59 -13.00 -9.57
C LEU A 192 16.93 -12.28 -9.43
N PHE A 193 17.34 -11.55 -10.48
CA PHE A 193 18.56 -10.73 -10.45
C PHE A 193 18.33 -9.29 -10.03
N ALA A 194 17.19 -8.73 -10.42
CA ALA A 194 16.86 -7.33 -10.21
C ALA A 194 15.36 -7.16 -9.97
N THR A 195 15.02 -6.07 -9.27
CA THR A 195 13.66 -5.70 -8.92
C THR A 195 13.34 -4.28 -9.37
N THR A 196 12.07 -3.88 -9.27
CA THR A 196 11.64 -2.51 -9.59
C THR A 196 12.29 -1.45 -8.71
N ALA A 197 12.72 -1.79 -7.48
CA ALA A 197 13.51 -0.87 -6.66
C ALA A 197 14.84 -0.49 -7.34
N ASP A 198 15.49 -1.44 -8.03
CA ASP A 198 16.74 -1.17 -8.76
C ASP A 198 16.51 -0.19 -9.92
N ALA A 199 15.45 -0.43 -10.71
CA ALA A 199 15.08 0.44 -11.81
C ALA A 199 14.73 1.84 -11.32
N TYR A 200 13.87 1.97 -10.31
CA TYR A 200 13.43 3.27 -9.82
C TYR A 200 14.49 4.04 -9.05
N LEU A 201 15.46 3.37 -8.43
CA LEU A 201 16.62 4.05 -7.85
C LEU A 201 17.50 4.66 -8.94
N ILE A 202 17.75 3.92 -10.02
CA ILE A 202 18.55 4.40 -11.17
C ILE A 202 17.87 5.62 -11.79
N LEU A 203 16.56 5.53 -12.06
CA LEU A 203 15.75 6.62 -12.61
C LEU A 203 15.50 7.79 -11.65
N GLY A 204 15.95 7.70 -10.39
CA GLY A 204 15.76 8.74 -9.38
C GLY A 204 14.30 8.95 -8.97
N LYS A 205 13.45 7.94 -9.16
CA LYS A 205 12.05 7.93 -8.69
C LYS A 205 11.92 7.55 -7.22
N ILE A 206 12.92 6.86 -6.69
CA ILE A 206 13.12 6.61 -5.27
C ILE A 206 14.57 6.93 -4.89
N ASP A 207 14.82 7.16 -3.61
CA ASP A 207 16.17 7.25 -3.04
C ASP A 207 16.56 5.96 -2.29
N GLU A 208 17.81 5.91 -1.81
CA GLU A 208 18.33 4.74 -1.08
C GLU A 208 17.57 4.46 0.23
N SER A 209 16.99 5.49 0.86
CA SER A 209 16.22 5.35 2.10
C SER A 209 14.85 4.71 1.86
N MET A 210 14.28 4.91 0.67
CA MET A 210 13.04 4.28 0.23
C MET A 210 13.23 2.82 -0.22
N TYR A 211 14.45 2.42 -0.60
CA TYR A 211 14.80 1.03 -0.95
C TYR A 211 14.88 0.16 0.32
N THR A 212 13.73 -0.10 0.93
CA THR A 212 13.63 -0.75 2.26
C THR A 212 13.62 -2.28 2.20
N CYS A 213 13.37 -2.88 1.03
CA CYS A 213 13.40 -4.34 0.87
C CYS A 213 14.83 -4.88 0.78
N GLU A 214 14.97 -6.20 0.93
CA GLU A 214 16.21 -6.90 0.64
C GLU A 214 16.55 -6.79 -0.86
N THR A 215 17.83 -6.65 -1.17
CA THR A 215 18.35 -6.66 -2.54
C THR A 215 18.45 -8.10 -3.02
N ALA A 216 18.21 -8.34 -4.31
CA ALA A 216 18.18 -9.69 -4.88
C ALA A 216 19.48 -10.49 -4.69
N ASP A 217 20.63 -9.80 -4.62
CA ASP A 217 21.95 -10.39 -4.43
C ASP A 217 22.53 -10.18 -3.01
N GLY A 218 21.75 -9.60 -2.09
CA GLY A 218 22.20 -9.25 -0.74
C GLY A 218 23.25 -8.14 -0.67
N ALA A 219 23.60 -7.50 -1.80
CA ALA A 219 24.57 -6.41 -1.85
C ALA A 219 23.94 -5.06 -1.45
N GLY A 220 24.72 -3.98 -1.62
CA GLY A 220 24.29 -2.62 -1.31
C GLY A 220 23.12 -2.11 -2.15
N ARG A 221 22.59 -0.96 -1.72
CA ARG A 221 21.46 -0.24 -2.33
C ARG A 221 21.93 1.01 -3.08
N THR A 222 23.19 1.02 -3.52
CA THR A 222 23.71 2.13 -4.32
C THR A 222 23.20 2.04 -5.76
N LYS A 223 23.27 3.14 -6.51
CA LYS A 223 22.99 3.12 -7.96
C LYS A 223 23.86 2.12 -8.70
N ILE A 224 25.16 2.05 -8.38
CA ILE A 224 26.09 1.14 -9.07
C ILE A 224 25.77 -0.34 -8.77
N ASP A 225 25.36 -0.67 -7.54
CA ASP A 225 24.94 -2.03 -7.20
C ASP A 225 23.64 -2.41 -7.92
N SER A 226 22.71 -1.46 -8.03
CA SER A 226 21.47 -1.64 -8.80
C SER A 226 21.76 -1.85 -10.29
N MET A 227 22.72 -1.11 -10.86
CA MET A 227 23.13 -1.28 -12.26
C MET A 227 23.73 -2.67 -12.50
N ARG A 228 24.57 -3.17 -11.58
CA ARG A 228 25.12 -4.54 -11.65
C ARG A 228 24.01 -5.59 -11.63
N ARG A 229 22.98 -5.40 -10.81
CA ARG A 229 21.80 -6.28 -10.76
C ARG A 229 21.01 -6.25 -12.08
N ILE A 230 20.75 -5.07 -12.63
CA ILE A 230 20.06 -4.95 -13.93
C ILE A 230 20.89 -5.55 -15.07
N ALA A 231 22.21 -5.40 -15.10
CA ALA A 231 23.05 -6.01 -16.13
C ALA A 231 22.89 -7.55 -16.19
N ARG A 232 22.76 -8.20 -15.03
CA ARG A 232 22.53 -9.65 -14.94
C ARG A 232 21.17 -10.08 -15.49
N LEU A 233 20.18 -9.18 -15.61
CA LEU A 233 18.89 -9.48 -16.25
C LEU A 233 19.07 -9.95 -17.68
N VAL A 234 20.09 -9.47 -18.39
CA VAL A 234 20.46 -9.89 -19.76
C VAL A 234 21.70 -10.79 -19.77
N CYS A 235 21.97 -11.46 -18.64
CA CYS A 235 23.12 -12.35 -18.44
C CYS A 235 24.49 -11.69 -18.69
N ALA A 236 24.60 -10.39 -18.43
CA ALA A 236 25.81 -9.61 -18.65
C ALA A 236 26.32 -8.95 -17.36
N ASP A 237 27.44 -8.23 -17.47
CA ASP A 237 27.93 -7.30 -16.46
C ASP A 237 28.20 -5.91 -17.06
N LEU A 238 28.70 -4.99 -16.23
CA LEU A 238 28.94 -3.59 -16.64
C LEU A 238 30.10 -3.42 -17.62
N SER A 239 30.85 -4.48 -17.95
CA SER A 239 31.86 -4.47 -19.01
C SER A 239 31.25 -4.76 -20.39
N GLU A 240 30.11 -5.44 -20.43
CA GLU A 240 29.40 -5.81 -21.66
C GLU A 240 28.24 -4.88 -21.99
N VAL A 241 27.56 -4.38 -20.95
CA VAL A 241 26.39 -3.48 -21.04
C VAL A 241 26.69 -2.20 -20.27
N GLY A 242 26.77 -1.09 -21.00
CA GLY A 242 27.16 0.21 -20.44
C GLY A 242 26.06 0.87 -19.61
N GLU A 243 26.41 1.91 -18.86
CA GLU A 243 25.47 2.66 -18.01
C GLU A 243 24.22 3.14 -18.78
N GLN A 244 24.41 3.68 -19.99
CA GLN A 244 23.31 4.15 -20.85
C GLN A 244 22.30 3.04 -21.19
N GLU A 245 22.78 1.85 -21.59
CA GLU A 245 21.94 0.69 -21.87
C GLU A 245 21.20 0.22 -20.60
N ILE A 246 21.81 0.33 -19.42
CA ILE A 246 21.14 0.03 -18.15
C ILE A 246 20.02 1.02 -17.84
N TYR A 247 20.21 2.32 -18.09
CA TYR A 247 19.14 3.31 -17.98
C TYR A 247 17.99 3.01 -18.96
N GLU A 248 18.30 2.60 -20.19
CA GLU A 248 17.29 2.21 -21.18
C GLU A 248 16.49 0.97 -20.76
N ILE A 249 17.13 -0.01 -20.12
CA ILE A 249 16.41 -1.14 -19.49
C ILE A 249 15.49 -0.61 -18.38
N ALA A 250 15.98 0.26 -17.51
CA ALA A 250 15.18 0.81 -16.41
C ALA A 250 13.97 1.63 -16.92
N GLU A 251 14.13 2.43 -17.97
CA GLU A 251 13.01 3.14 -18.61
C GLU A 251 11.98 2.17 -19.22
N GLN A 252 12.43 1.07 -19.83
CA GLN A 252 11.52 0.03 -20.33
C GLN A 252 10.73 -0.64 -19.19
N VAL A 253 11.34 -0.82 -18.01
CA VAL A 253 10.63 -1.31 -16.80
C VAL A 253 9.53 -0.33 -16.40
N LYS A 254 9.88 0.96 -16.28
CA LYS A 254 8.93 2.02 -15.94
C LYS A 254 7.77 2.06 -16.92
N GLU A 255 8.07 2.11 -18.22
CA GLU A 255 7.06 2.15 -19.27
C GLU A 255 6.12 0.94 -19.19
N LYS A 256 6.66 -0.26 -18.99
CA LYS A 256 5.85 -1.47 -18.86
C LYS A 256 4.95 -1.43 -17.63
N GLN A 257 5.45 -0.99 -16.47
CA GLN A 257 4.63 -0.87 -15.26
C GLN A 257 3.55 0.20 -15.39
N VAL A 258 3.87 1.39 -15.89
CA VAL A 258 2.91 2.49 -16.08
C VAL A 258 1.83 2.08 -17.08
N SER A 259 2.20 1.45 -18.20
CA SER A 259 1.22 0.98 -19.19
C SER A 259 0.30 -0.11 -18.63
N THR A 260 0.85 -1.08 -17.88
CA THR A 260 0.04 -2.13 -17.23
C THR A 260 -0.93 -1.54 -16.20
N LEU A 261 -0.47 -0.55 -15.41
CA LEU A 261 -1.30 0.15 -14.44
C LEU A 261 -2.39 0.99 -15.14
N ALA A 262 -2.04 1.69 -16.22
CA ALA A 262 -2.99 2.48 -17.01
C ALA A 262 -4.07 1.61 -17.65
N GLU A 263 -3.71 0.43 -18.17
CA GLU A 263 -4.67 -0.55 -18.69
C GLU A 263 -5.68 -0.96 -17.60
N ALA A 264 -5.19 -1.36 -16.42
CA ALA A 264 -6.04 -1.77 -15.31
C ALA A 264 -6.94 -0.63 -14.79
N ILE A 265 -6.40 0.59 -14.63
CA ILE A 265 -7.18 1.78 -14.27
C ILE A 265 -8.24 2.07 -15.34
N SER A 266 -7.91 1.98 -16.63
CA SER A 266 -8.83 2.21 -17.74
C SER A 266 -10.02 1.24 -17.70
N GLU A 267 -9.77 -0.04 -17.43
CA GLU A 267 -10.82 -1.05 -17.31
C GLU A 267 -11.76 -0.76 -16.15
N VAL A 268 -11.21 -0.45 -14.97
CA VAL A 268 -12.00 -0.11 -13.78
C VAL A 268 -12.77 1.19 -13.99
N ALA A 269 -12.15 2.21 -14.60
CA ALA A 269 -12.78 3.48 -14.93
C ALA A 269 -13.98 3.30 -15.86
N LYS A 270 -13.79 2.60 -16.98
CA LYS A 270 -14.84 2.37 -17.99
C LYS A 270 -16.00 1.55 -17.42
N ARG A 271 -15.70 0.48 -16.66
CA ARG A 271 -16.72 -0.39 -16.06
C ARG A 271 -17.64 0.37 -15.09
N ASN A 272 -17.10 1.38 -14.41
CA ASN A 272 -17.79 2.10 -13.34
C ASN A 272 -18.18 3.54 -13.73
N GLY A 273 -17.83 4.02 -14.93
CA GLY A 273 -18.13 5.38 -15.37
C GLY A 273 -17.35 6.48 -14.62
N LEU A 274 -16.18 6.16 -14.07
CA LEU A 274 -15.38 7.05 -13.22
C LEU A 274 -14.37 7.87 -14.04
N LYS A 275 -14.13 9.12 -13.63
CA LYS A 275 -13.24 10.07 -14.33
C LYS A 275 -12.12 10.65 -13.46
N LYS A 276 -12.04 10.20 -12.21
CA LYS A 276 -11.14 10.73 -11.19
C LYS A 276 -10.38 9.60 -10.52
N VAL A 277 -9.12 9.83 -10.22
CA VAL A 277 -8.22 8.93 -9.50
C VAL A 277 -7.73 9.65 -8.24
N ALA A 278 -7.82 8.99 -7.09
CA ALA A 278 -7.11 9.36 -5.88
C ALA A 278 -5.84 8.48 -5.78
N ALA A 279 -4.66 9.08 -5.86
CA ALA A 279 -3.38 8.40 -5.93
C ALA A 279 -2.70 8.35 -4.55
N ALA A 280 -2.30 7.16 -4.10
CA ALA A 280 -1.54 6.96 -2.85
C ALA A 280 -0.40 5.96 -3.00
N GLY A 281 0.44 5.93 -1.97
CA GLY A 281 1.51 4.94 -1.83
C GLY A 281 2.84 5.40 -2.44
N LEU A 282 3.84 4.53 -2.35
CA LEU A 282 5.19 4.80 -2.87
C LEU A 282 5.20 5.04 -4.39
N GLY A 283 4.22 4.50 -5.10
CA GLY A 283 4.08 4.60 -6.54
C GLY A 283 3.18 5.73 -7.03
N GLU A 284 2.89 6.77 -6.23
CA GLU A 284 2.06 7.91 -6.65
C GLU A 284 2.52 8.51 -8.00
N PHE A 285 3.83 8.53 -8.27
CA PHE A 285 4.38 9.01 -9.54
C PHE A 285 3.93 8.16 -10.75
N MET A 286 3.78 6.84 -10.60
CA MET A 286 3.26 5.96 -11.67
C MET A 286 1.77 6.19 -11.89
N ILE A 287 1.02 6.37 -10.79
CA ILE A 287 -0.43 6.60 -10.84
C ILE A 287 -0.72 7.93 -11.56
N ALA A 288 0.02 8.99 -11.22
CA ALA A 288 -0.13 10.29 -11.85
C ALA A 288 0.12 10.23 -13.37
N GLU A 289 1.20 9.56 -13.78
CA GLU A 289 1.52 9.37 -15.20
C GLU A 289 0.46 8.51 -15.92
N ALA A 290 -0.04 7.44 -15.29
CA ALA A 290 -1.10 6.62 -15.83
C ALA A 290 -2.42 7.40 -15.98
N ALA A 291 -2.81 8.20 -14.97
CA ALA A 291 -4.00 9.03 -15.01
C ALA A 291 -3.91 10.11 -16.11
N GLU A 292 -2.75 10.74 -16.27
CA GLU A 292 -2.47 11.71 -17.34
C GLU A 292 -2.68 11.09 -18.73
N ARG A 293 -2.09 9.90 -18.99
CA ARG A 293 -2.27 9.17 -20.26
C ARG A 293 -3.74 8.86 -20.58
N LEU A 294 -4.54 8.63 -19.54
CA LEU A 294 -5.95 8.30 -19.66
C LEU A 294 -6.87 9.53 -19.70
N GLY A 295 -6.34 10.74 -19.48
CA GLY A 295 -7.13 11.96 -19.35
C GLY A 295 -8.05 11.96 -18.12
N LEU A 296 -7.65 11.28 -17.05
CA LEU A 296 -8.37 11.25 -15.77
C LEU A 296 -7.87 12.36 -14.84
N GLU A 297 -8.77 12.97 -14.07
CA GLU A 297 -8.37 13.89 -13.00
C GLU A 297 -7.62 13.10 -11.91
N CYS A 298 -6.42 13.55 -11.53
CA CYS A 298 -5.61 12.88 -10.52
C CYS A 298 -5.49 13.76 -9.27
N ILE A 299 -5.87 13.21 -8.11
CA ILE A 299 -5.74 13.83 -6.79
C ILE A 299 -4.70 13.04 -6.00
N SER A 300 -3.60 13.68 -5.64
CA SER A 300 -2.59 13.08 -4.75
C SER A 300 -3.12 13.04 -3.31
N VAL A 301 -3.07 11.87 -2.67
CA VAL A 301 -3.39 11.71 -1.25
C VAL A 301 -2.38 12.45 -0.39
N ALA A 302 -1.09 12.36 -0.71
CA ALA A 302 -0.06 13.17 -0.05
C ALA A 302 -0.28 14.68 -0.24
N GLY A 303 -0.71 15.11 -1.42
CA GLY A 303 -1.03 16.51 -1.70
C GLY A 303 -2.29 17.02 -0.97
N HIS A 304 -3.29 16.16 -0.75
CA HIS A 304 -4.55 16.54 -0.14
C HIS A 304 -4.53 16.47 1.40
N TRP A 305 -3.95 15.41 1.99
CA TRP A 305 -3.91 15.19 3.44
C TRP A 305 -2.54 15.44 4.07
N GLY A 306 -1.49 15.66 3.27
CA GLY A 306 -0.10 15.84 3.72
C GLY A 306 0.73 14.57 3.61
N GLU A 307 2.03 14.74 3.36
CA GLU A 307 2.97 13.63 3.12
C GLU A 307 3.07 12.66 4.31
N GLU A 308 3.15 13.19 5.54
CA GLU A 308 3.23 12.35 6.74
C GLU A 308 1.95 11.51 6.94
N VAL A 309 0.79 12.12 6.75
CA VAL A 309 -0.51 11.43 6.85
C VAL A 309 -0.64 10.34 5.76
N SER A 310 -0.16 10.60 4.54
CA SER A 310 -0.18 9.62 3.45
C SER A 310 0.56 8.33 3.81
N LYS A 311 1.68 8.41 4.53
CA LYS A 311 2.45 7.23 5.00
C LYS A 311 1.64 6.32 5.95
N VAL A 312 0.66 6.88 6.65
CA VAL A 312 -0.18 6.18 7.64
C VAL A 312 -1.67 6.25 7.28
N PHE A 313 -1.99 6.44 6.00
CA PHE A 313 -3.33 6.85 5.58
C PHE A 313 -4.48 5.93 6.05
N PRO A 314 -4.36 4.60 6.09
CA PRO A 314 -5.41 3.73 6.64
C PRO A 314 -5.73 4.02 8.11
N ALA A 315 -4.71 4.31 8.93
CA ALA A 315 -4.87 4.66 10.34
C ALA A 315 -5.55 6.04 10.48
N TYR A 316 -5.12 7.02 9.69
CA TYR A 316 -5.75 8.35 9.68
C TYR A 316 -7.21 8.27 9.23
N ALA A 317 -7.48 7.54 8.16
CA ALA A 317 -8.83 7.33 7.65
C ALA A 317 -9.75 6.71 8.70
N ALA A 318 -9.26 5.71 9.43
CA ALA A 318 -10.00 5.10 10.52
C ALA A 318 -10.35 6.11 11.63
N ALA A 319 -9.38 6.94 12.04
CA ALA A 319 -9.58 7.97 13.06
C ALA A 319 -10.63 9.02 12.62
N ARG A 320 -10.54 9.50 11.37
CA ARG A 320 -11.47 10.50 10.79
C ARG A 320 -12.90 9.98 10.67
N LEU A 321 -13.05 8.71 10.28
CA LEU A 321 -14.35 8.06 10.19
C LEU A 321 -15.00 7.99 11.58
N LEU A 322 -14.24 7.57 12.61
CA LEU A 322 -14.75 7.48 13.98
C LEU A 322 -15.12 8.84 14.56
N GLU A 323 -14.31 9.87 14.32
CA GLU A 323 -14.60 11.25 14.73
C GLU A 323 -15.94 11.74 14.17
N THR A 324 -16.21 11.44 12.89
CA THR A 324 -17.45 11.90 12.27
C THR A 324 -18.67 11.13 12.76
N GLU A 325 -18.56 9.83 13.03
CA GLU A 325 -19.68 9.06 13.61
C GLU A 325 -19.97 9.50 15.04
N THR A 326 -18.92 9.79 15.83
CA THR A 326 -19.06 10.27 17.21
C THR A 326 -19.67 11.68 17.25
N SER A 327 -19.31 12.56 16.31
CA SER A 327 -19.86 13.93 16.24
C SER A 327 -21.32 14.01 15.78
N ARG A 328 -21.88 12.91 15.26
CA ARG A 328 -23.27 12.81 14.80
C ARG A 328 -24.24 12.28 15.86
N ASN A 329 -23.71 11.71 16.95
CA ASN A 329 -24.46 11.20 18.10
C ASN A 329 -24.42 12.20 19.26
#